data_AF-A0A444LDZ7-F1
#
_entry.id   AF-A0A444LDZ7-F1
#
_cell.length_a   1.000
_cell.length_b   1.000
_cell.length_c   1.000
_cell.angle_alpha   90.00
_cell.angle_beta   90.00
_cell.angle_gamma   90.00
#
_symmetry.space_group_name_H-M   'P 1'
#
loop_
_entity.id
_entity.type
_entity.pdbx_description
1 polymer ?
#
loop_
_entity_poly.entity_id
_entity_poly.type
_entity_poly.pdbx_seq_one_letter_code
_entity_poly.pdbx_strand_id
1 'polypeptide(L)'
;MLEFRRARGLNPAGSVALQLLGVFTFIVCRIPAAAPMPTPYIAPPMSPRQAQRIETARRLGIPVRYLDLVLSQGEVPYSILFDHIRQGGPMRRDAMNELRKRAPDAALAWLNHIERKGLWSDLTRCFHRNGSEDDTDVSLLKSTLAWVEGQQKSSPGASGPAEVAAALTPVADVGKEDPDNDPKTPKF
;
A
#
# COMPACT_ATOMS: atom_id res chain seq x y z
N MET A 1 67.88 -54.68 34.54
CA MET A 1 68.19 -54.23 35.92
C MET A 1 67.21 -53.11 36.26
N LEU A 2 66.28 -53.42 37.19
CA LEU A 2 65.49 -52.57 38.09
C LEU A 2 64.94 -51.18 37.65
N GLU A 3 63.59 -51.13 37.61
CA GLU A 3 62.64 -50.15 38.16
C GLU A 3 62.96 -48.65 38.19
N PHE A 4 62.00 -47.80 37.77
CA PHE A 4 61.47 -46.72 38.63
C PHE A 4 60.10 -46.17 38.13
N ARG A 5 59.06 -46.49 38.89
CA ARG A 5 57.88 -45.70 39.33
C ARG A 5 57.08 -44.80 38.37
N ARG A 6 55.77 -45.13 38.31
CA ARG A 6 54.58 -44.27 38.52
C ARG A 6 54.82 -42.74 38.57
N ALA A 7 54.18 -42.03 37.64
CA ALA A 7 53.69 -40.67 37.85
C ALA A 7 52.33 -40.53 37.12
N ARG A 8 51.23 -40.67 37.88
CA ARG A 8 50.43 -39.55 38.42
C ARG A 8 49.51 -38.95 37.35
N GLY A 9 48.23 -39.31 37.47
CA GLY A 9 47.15 -38.75 36.68
C GLY A 9 47.17 -37.23 36.73
N LEU A 10 47.22 -36.62 35.54
CA LEU A 10 46.96 -35.20 35.36
C LEU A 10 45.44 -35.02 35.42
N ASN A 11 44.99 -34.55 36.58
CA ASN A 11 43.60 -34.18 36.85
C ASN A 11 43.08 -33.23 35.76
N PRO A 12 42.00 -33.57 35.03
CA PRO A 12 41.42 -32.69 34.01
C PRO A 12 40.77 -31.43 34.61
N ALA A 13 40.53 -31.38 35.92
CA ALA A 13 39.91 -30.25 36.61
C ALA A 13 40.79 -28.99 36.69
N GLY A 14 42.13 -29.13 36.67
CA GLY A 14 43.04 -27.98 36.72
C GLY A 14 43.11 -27.20 35.40
N SER A 15 42.90 -27.89 34.27
CA SER A 15 42.95 -27.29 32.94
C SER A 15 41.70 -26.44 32.65
N VAL A 16 40.54 -26.88 33.13
CA VAL A 16 39.26 -26.17 32.96
C VAL A 16 39.24 -24.84 33.72
N ALA A 17 39.79 -24.78 34.94
CA ALA A 17 39.83 -23.55 35.73
C ALA A 17 40.71 -22.46 35.09
N LEU A 18 41.85 -22.85 34.51
CA LEU A 18 42.74 -21.94 33.78
C LEU A 18 42.14 -21.47 32.45
N GLN A 19 41.44 -22.34 31.72
CA GLN A 19 40.72 -21.96 30.51
C GLN A 19 39.55 -21.00 30.79
N LEU A 20 38.78 -21.24 31.86
CA LEU A 20 37.70 -20.34 32.25
C LEU A 20 38.22 -18.96 32.69
N LEU A 21 39.37 -18.90 33.38
CA LEU A 21 40.00 -17.63 33.75
C LEU A 21 40.50 -16.84 32.51
N GLY A 22 41.04 -17.54 31.51
CA GLY A 22 41.45 -16.95 30.24
C GLY A 22 40.28 -16.39 29.42
N VAL A 23 39.13 -17.07 29.44
CA VAL A 23 37.90 -16.58 28.77
C VAL A 23 37.32 -15.37 29.52
N PHE A 24 37.30 -15.37 30.86
CA PHE A 24 36.74 -14.26 31.64
C PHE A 24 37.53 -12.95 31.48
N THR A 25 38.87 -13.03 31.41
CA THR A 25 39.72 -11.85 31.25
C THR A 25 39.61 -11.21 29.86
N PHE A 26 39.36 -12.00 28.81
CA PHE A 26 39.16 -11.48 27.45
C PHE A 26 37.81 -10.76 27.26
N ILE A 27 36.80 -11.14 28.06
CA ILE A 27 35.46 -10.52 27.99
C ILE A 27 35.42 -9.19 28.77
N VAL A 28 36.10 -9.09 29.90
CA VAL A 28 36.05 -7.88 30.75
C VAL A 28 36.88 -6.71 30.19
N CYS A 29 38.00 -6.97 29.49
CA CYS A 29 38.82 -5.91 28.89
C CYS A 29 38.25 -5.31 27.59
N ARG A 30 37.13 -5.83 27.08
CA ARG A 30 36.50 -5.35 25.84
C ARG A 30 35.20 -4.58 26.09
N ILE A 31 35.11 -3.90 27.23
CA ILE A 31 34.09 -2.87 27.45
C ILE A 31 34.58 -1.63 26.69
N PRO A 32 33.94 -1.23 25.58
CA PRO A 32 34.28 0.04 24.95
C PRO A 32 34.06 1.15 25.99
N ALA A 33 35.10 1.96 26.20
CA ALA A 33 35.01 3.18 26.99
C ALA A 33 33.74 3.94 26.60
N ALA A 34 32.99 4.37 27.61
CA ALA A 34 31.67 4.99 27.51
C ALA A 34 31.47 5.77 26.20
N ALA A 35 30.44 5.39 25.44
CA ALA A 35 30.04 6.13 24.25
C ALA A 35 29.86 7.61 24.64
N PRO A 36 30.40 8.56 23.84
CA PRO A 36 30.22 9.98 24.12
C PRO A 36 28.72 10.27 24.27
N MET A 37 28.37 10.98 25.34
CA MET A 37 27.00 11.43 25.60
C MET A 37 26.43 12.09 24.33
N PRO A 38 25.19 11.75 23.91
CA PRO A 38 24.60 12.35 22.73
C PRO A 38 24.55 13.86 22.93
N THR A 39 25.32 14.60 22.12
CA THR A 39 25.26 16.05 22.11
C THR A 39 23.85 16.46 21.68
N PRO A 40 23.18 17.35 22.42
CA PRO A 40 21.86 17.84 22.03
C PRO A 40 21.93 18.44 20.63
N TYR A 41 21.10 17.93 19.71
CA TYR A 41 20.99 18.52 18.39
C TYR A 41 20.38 19.91 18.51
N ILE A 42 21.17 20.95 18.23
CA ILE A 42 20.70 22.32 18.12
C ILE A 42 20.35 22.54 16.65
N ALA A 43 19.05 22.63 16.35
CA ALA A 43 18.60 22.93 15.00
C ALA A 43 19.10 24.32 14.57
N PRO A 44 19.62 24.47 13.34
CA PRO A 44 20.06 25.77 12.85
C PRO A 44 18.89 26.76 12.81
N PRO A 45 19.14 28.05 13.08
CA PRO A 45 18.10 29.07 13.07
C PRO A 45 17.49 29.18 11.67
N MET A 46 16.15 29.18 11.63
CA MET A 46 15.39 29.29 10.38
C MET A 46 15.60 30.67 9.75
N SER A 47 15.90 30.72 8.44
CA SER A 47 16.02 32.00 7.74
C SER A 47 14.65 32.69 7.62
N PRO A 48 14.58 34.04 7.63
CA PRO A 48 13.31 34.76 7.55
C PRO A 48 12.55 34.44 6.26
N ARG A 49 13.26 34.22 5.15
CA ARG A 49 12.65 33.78 3.88
C ARG A 49 12.01 32.40 4.01
N GLN A 50 12.66 31.47 4.71
CA GLN A 50 12.11 30.13 4.91
C GLN A 50 10.86 30.16 5.81
N ALA A 51 10.86 30.99 6.85
CA ALA A 51 9.69 31.18 7.71
C ALA A 51 8.49 31.72 6.92
N GLN A 52 8.72 32.73 6.07
CA GLN A 52 7.69 33.27 5.17
C GLN A 52 7.13 32.20 4.23
N ARG A 53 7.99 31.39 3.60
CA ARG A 53 7.55 30.30 2.70
C ARG A 53 6.71 29.25 3.42
N ILE A 54 7.06 28.91 4.65
CA ILE A 54 6.29 27.97 5.47
C ILE A 54 4.92 28.56 5.81
N GLU A 55 4.87 29.85 6.14
CA GLU A 55 3.63 30.54 6.43
C GLU A 55 2.71 30.63 5.21
N THR A 56 3.24 31.01 4.04
CA THR A 56 2.46 31.05 2.79
C THR A 56 1.93 29.68 2.40
N ALA A 57 2.78 28.65 2.47
CA ALA A 57 2.37 27.27 2.21
C ALA A 57 1.24 26.82 3.14
N ARG A 58 1.33 27.15 4.44
CA ARG A 58 0.29 26.84 5.42
C ARG A 58 -1.03 27.53 5.10
N ARG A 59 -0.99 28.82 4.73
CA ARG A 59 -2.20 29.59 4.38
C ARG A 59 -2.92 29.02 3.16
N LEU A 60 -2.15 28.50 2.20
CA LEU A 60 -2.69 27.87 0.98
C LEU A 60 -3.03 26.38 1.18
N GLY A 61 -2.68 25.78 2.32
CA GLY A 61 -2.89 24.36 2.56
C GLY A 61 -2.07 23.45 1.62
N ILE A 62 -0.93 23.93 1.13
CA ILE A 62 -0.05 23.20 0.19
C ILE A 62 1.24 22.84 0.94
N PRO A 63 1.81 21.63 0.78
CA PRO A 63 3.12 21.30 1.29
C PRO A 63 4.19 22.25 0.75
N VAL A 64 5.08 22.74 1.62
CA VAL A 64 6.11 23.75 1.29
C VAL A 64 6.93 23.37 0.05
N ARG A 65 7.19 22.08 -0.17
CA ARG A 65 7.95 21.58 -1.34
C ARG A 65 7.23 21.79 -2.68
N TYR A 66 5.90 21.84 -2.67
CA TYR A 66 5.11 22.05 -3.87
C TYR A 66 4.69 23.52 -4.05
N LEU A 67 5.00 24.39 -3.08
CA LEU A 67 4.60 25.80 -3.11
C LEU A 67 5.00 26.47 -4.43
N ASP A 68 6.26 26.38 -4.83
CA ASP A 68 6.75 27.06 -6.04
C ASP A 68 6.13 26.47 -7.32
N LEU A 69 5.89 25.16 -7.34
CA LEU A 69 5.23 24.48 -8.47
C LEU A 69 3.77 24.93 -8.60
N VAL A 70 3.01 24.91 -7.51
CA VAL A 70 1.61 25.35 -7.52
C VAL A 70 1.50 26.84 -7.83
N LEU A 71 2.42 27.68 -7.34
CA LEU A 71 2.42 29.11 -7.66
C LEU A 71 2.76 29.40 -9.13
N SER A 72 3.52 28.52 -9.80
CA SER A 72 3.94 28.73 -11.20
C SER A 72 3.03 28.04 -12.22
N GLN A 73 2.53 26.86 -11.90
CA GLN A 73 1.75 25.99 -12.81
C GLN A 73 0.28 25.85 -12.41
N GLY A 74 -0.10 26.33 -11.21
CA GLY A 74 -1.46 26.18 -10.67
C GLY A 74 -1.71 24.83 -9.99
N GLU A 75 -1.04 23.78 -10.43
CA GLU A 75 -1.17 22.43 -9.89
C GLU A 75 0.15 21.66 -9.88
N VAL A 76 0.19 20.54 -9.15
CA VAL A 76 1.36 19.65 -9.14
C VAL A 76 1.19 18.58 -10.22
N PRO A 77 2.13 18.44 -11.17
CA PRO A 77 2.08 17.42 -12.20
C PRO A 77 2.03 16.00 -11.63
N TYR A 78 1.30 15.10 -12.30
CA TYR A 78 1.19 13.70 -11.85
C TYR A 78 2.56 13.00 -11.78
N SER A 79 3.46 13.32 -12.71
CA SER A 79 4.83 12.78 -12.70
C SER A 79 5.55 13.00 -11.36
N ILE A 80 5.46 14.21 -10.82
CA ILE A 80 6.10 14.58 -9.55
C ILE A 80 5.41 13.89 -8.37
N LEU A 81 4.07 13.85 -8.36
CA LEU A 81 3.30 13.20 -7.31
C LEU A 81 3.62 11.71 -7.23
N PHE A 82 3.59 11.01 -8.37
CA PHE A 82 3.86 9.57 -8.43
C PHE A 82 5.31 9.22 -8.12
N ASP A 83 6.27 10.08 -8.49
CA ASP A 83 7.66 9.88 -8.10
C ASP A 83 7.86 10.03 -6.59
N HIS A 84 7.21 11.01 -5.95
CA HIS A 84 7.26 11.15 -4.49
C HIS A 84 6.51 10.03 -3.76
N ILE A 85 5.42 9.50 -4.32
CA ILE A 85 4.73 8.32 -3.79
C ILE A 85 5.66 7.10 -3.81
N ARG A 86 6.40 6.90 -4.92
CA ARG A 86 7.40 5.83 -5.06
C ARG A 86 8.54 5.97 -4.05
N GLN A 87 9.07 7.17 -3.87
CA GLN A 87 10.14 7.46 -2.90
C GLN A 87 9.73 7.17 -1.45
N GLY A 88 8.47 7.37 -1.09
CA GLY A 88 7.97 7.02 0.24
C GLY A 88 8.21 8.09 1.30
N GLY A 89 8.21 7.65 2.57
CA GLY A 89 8.49 8.51 3.73
C GLY A 89 7.54 9.71 3.86
N PRO A 90 8.04 10.85 4.37
CA PRO A 90 7.26 12.10 4.48
C PRO A 90 6.77 12.62 3.13
N MET A 91 7.53 12.36 2.05
CA MET A 91 7.18 12.83 0.71
C MET A 91 5.91 12.18 0.18
N ARG A 92 5.71 10.89 0.46
CA ARG A 92 4.51 10.16 0.04
C ARG A 92 3.24 10.75 0.65
N ARG A 93 3.25 11.15 1.93
CA ARG A 93 2.07 11.72 2.58
C ARG A 93 1.67 13.05 1.93
N ASP A 94 2.65 13.92 1.70
CA ASP A 94 2.42 15.20 1.05
C ASP A 94 1.95 15.01 -0.39
N ALA A 95 2.55 14.07 -1.13
CA ALA A 95 2.12 13.72 -2.48
C ALA A 95 0.69 13.16 -2.51
N MET A 96 0.32 12.33 -1.54
CA MET A 96 -1.02 11.79 -1.41
C MET A 96 -2.06 12.88 -1.11
N ASN A 97 -1.70 13.88 -0.30
CA ASN A 97 -2.58 15.01 -0.01
C ASN A 97 -2.85 15.85 -1.25
N GLU A 98 -1.83 16.13 -2.06
CA GLU A 98 -2.01 16.84 -3.33
C GLU A 98 -2.74 15.98 -4.37
N LEU A 99 -2.43 14.68 -4.44
CA LEU A 99 -3.13 13.75 -5.32
C LEU A 99 -4.64 13.72 -5.06
N ARG A 100 -5.08 13.76 -3.80
CA ARG A 100 -6.52 13.80 -3.46
C ARG A 100 -7.22 15.09 -3.91
N LYS A 101 -6.51 16.21 -4.06
CA LYS A 101 -7.11 17.46 -4.54
C LYS A 101 -7.36 17.43 -6.05
N ARG A 102 -6.56 16.65 -6.77
CA ARG A 102 -6.58 16.56 -8.22
C ARG A 102 -7.38 15.36 -8.75
N ALA A 103 -7.30 14.24 -8.05
CA ALA A 103 -7.94 13.01 -8.48
C ALA A 103 -9.47 13.16 -8.60
N PRO A 104 -10.10 12.42 -9.52
CA PRO A 104 -11.56 12.39 -9.64
C PRO A 104 -12.24 12.01 -8.31
N ASP A 105 -13.35 12.67 -7.97
CA ASP A 105 -14.06 12.46 -6.70
C ASP A 105 -14.42 11.00 -6.44
N ALA A 106 -14.80 10.27 -7.50
CA ALA A 106 -15.13 8.85 -7.43
C ALA A 106 -13.96 7.98 -6.93
N ALA A 107 -12.71 8.40 -7.19
CA ALA A 107 -11.51 7.67 -6.82
C ALA A 107 -11.08 7.91 -5.35
N LEU A 108 -11.63 8.92 -4.67
CA LEU A 108 -11.18 9.30 -3.33
C LEU A 108 -11.34 8.18 -2.29
N ALA A 109 -12.44 7.42 -2.36
CA ALA A 109 -12.68 6.29 -1.47
C ALA A 109 -11.63 5.18 -1.66
N TRP A 110 -11.29 4.88 -2.92
CA TRP A 110 -10.27 3.91 -3.27
C TRP A 110 -8.85 4.39 -2.87
N LEU A 111 -8.54 5.67 -3.10
CA LEU A 111 -7.30 6.28 -2.65
C LEU A 111 -7.11 6.20 -1.12
N ASN A 112 -8.18 6.44 -0.35
CA ASN A 112 -8.17 6.26 1.10
C ASN A 112 -7.98 4.78 1.49
N HIS A 113 -8.55 3.84 0.74
CA HIS A 113 -8.32 2.42 0.95
C HIS A 113 -6.85 2.04 0.72
N ILE A 114 -6.24 2.53 -0.36
CA ILE A 114 -4.82 2.31 -0.67
C ILE A 114 -3.93 2.80 0.47
N GLU A 115 -4.13 4.03 0.94
CA GLU A 115 -3.29 4.59 1.99
C GLU A 115 -3.40 3.78 3.29
N ARG A 116 -4.63 3.40 3.69
CA ARG A 116 -4.86 2.62 4.91
C ARG A 116 -4.28 1.22 4.83
N LYS A 117 -4.34 0.58 3.66
CA LYS A 117 -3.85 -0.80 3.44
C LYS A 117 -2.40 -0.86 2.98
N GLY A 118 -1.77 0.27 2.69
CA GLY A 118 -0.41 0.34 2.19
C GLY A 118 -0.23 -0.21 0.78
N LEU A 119 -1.27 -0.18 -0.07
CA LEU A 119 -1.29 -0.75 -1.42
C LEU A 119 -0.65 0.18 -2.46
N TRP A 120 0.53 0.70 -2.14
CA TRP A 120 1.19 1.74 -2.94
C TRP A 120 1.56 1.27 -4.35
N SER A 121 1.86 -0.02 -4.52
CA SER A 121 2.13 -0.62 -5.82
C SER A 121 0.97 -0.43 -6.77
N ASP A 122 -0.25 -0.64 -6.29
CA ASP A 122 -1.47 -0.61 -7.11
C ASP A 122 -1.75 0.81 -7.58
N LEU A 123 -1.53 1.79 -6.69
CA LEU A 123 -1.59 3.19 -7.06
C LEU A 123 -0.54 3.53 -8.12
N THR A 124 0.73 3.19 -7.90
CA THR A 124 1.82 3.57 -8.82
C THR A 124 1.72 2.98 -10.22
N ARG A 125 0.88 1.95 -10.43
CA ARG A 125 0.56 1.38 -11.75
C ARG A 125 -0.41 2.23 -12.57
N CYS A 126 -1.13 3.15 -11.94
CA CYS A 126 -2.05 4.05 -12.64
C CYS A 126 -1.32 5.12 -13.47
N PHE A 127 -0.07 5.41 -13.13
CA PHE A 127 0.72 6.44 -13.80
C PHE A 127 1.71 5.85 -14.80
N HIS A 128 1.61 6.30 -16.05
CA HIS A 128 2.53 5.97 -17.14
C HIS A 128 3.38 7.20 -17.46
N ARG A 129 4.71 7.06 -17.42
CA ARG A 129 5.65 8.18 -17.59
C ARG A 129 5.52 8.91 -18.95
N ASN A 130 5.05 8.20 -19.97
CA ASN A 130 4.87 8.73 -21.34
C ASN A 130 3.39 8.93 -21.69
N GLY A 131 2.48 8.75 -20.74
CA GLY A 131 1.04 8.98 -20.94
C GLY A 131 0.69 10.46 -20.80
N SER A 132 -0.48 10.84 -21.29
CA SER A 132 -1.07 12.14 -20.96
C SER A 132 -1.48 12.19 -19.48
N GLU A 133 -1.67 13.39 -18.94
CA GLU A 133 -2.19 13.52 -17.57
C GLU A 133 -3.61 12.95 -17.47
N ASP A 134 -4.44 13.11 -18.51
CA ASP A 134 -5.79 12.55 -18.61
C ASP A 134 -5.79 11.01 -18.56
N ASP A 135 -4.78 10.35 -19.15
CA ASP A 135 -4.65 8.89 -19.08
C ASP A 135 -4.47 8.40 -17.63
N THR A 136 -3.87 9.23 -16.78
CA THR A 136 -3.69 8.91 -15.35
C THR A 136 -5.03 8.97 -14.64
N ASP A 137 -5.86 9.98 -14.90
CA ASP A 137 -7.23 10.07 -14.34
C ASP A 137 -8.10 8.89 -14.77
N VAL A 138 -8.06 8.54 -16.06
CA VAL A 138 -8.76 7.36 -16.58
C VAL A 138 -8.26 6.08 -15.90
N SER A 139 -6.95 5.95 -15.67
CA SER A 139 -6.38 4.79 -15.01
C SER A 139 -6.79 4.70 -13.54
N LEU A 140 -6.81 5.83 -12.80
CA LEU A 140 -7.31 5.89 -11.43
C LEU A 140 -8.78 5.46 -11.36
N LEU A 141 -9.62 5.92 -12.29
CA LEU A 141 -11.02 5.53 -12.36
C LEU A 141 -11.20 4.04 -12.68
N LYS A 142 -10.44 3.49 -13.63
CA LYS A 142 -10.46 2.06 -13.95
C LYS A 142 -10.07 1.20 -12.75
N SER A 143 -9.02 1.57 -12.02
CA SER A 143 -8.61 0.87 -10.81
C SER A 143 -9.63 0.99 -9.69
N THR A 144 -10.28 2.16 -9.55
CA THR A 144 -11.38 2.37 -8.61
C THR A 144 -12.56 1.46 -8.93
N LEU A 145 -12.95 1.35 -10.21
CA LEU A 145 -14.03 0.49 -10.66
C LEU A 145 -13.72 -0.99 -10.36
N ALA A 146 -12.50 -1.44 -10.71
CA ALA A 146 -12.07 -2.81 -10.42
C ALA A 146 -12.08 -3.13 -8.91
N TRP A 147 -11.73 -2.16 -8.07
CA TRP A 147 -11.82 -2.30 -6.62
C TRP A 147 -13.27 -2.43 -6.14
N VAL A 148 -14.19 -1.61 -6.64
CA VAL A 148 -15.63 -1.68 -6.30
C VAL A 148 -16.23 -3.02 -6.72
N GLU A 149 -15.94 -3.51 -7.93
CA GLU A 149 -16.39 -4.82 -8.40
C GLU A 149 -15.84 -5.97 -7.54
N GLY A 150 -14.58 -5.86 -7.10
CA GLY A 150 -13.96 -6.83 -6.19
C GLY A 150 -14.64 -6.87 -4.83
N GLN A 151 -15.04 -5.72 -4.28
CA GLN A 151 -15.80 -5.64 -3.03
C GLN A 151 -17.13 -6.39 -3.14
N GLN A 152 -17.85 -6.23 -4.26
CA GLN A 152 -19.16 -6.85 -4.47
C GLN A 152 -19.07 -8.39 -4.50
N LYS A 153 -18.03 -8.95 -5.11
CA LYS A 153 -17.79 -10.41 -5.18
C LYS A 153 -17.39 -11.03 -3.85
N SER A 154 -16.79 -10.24 -2.96
CA SER A 154 -16.28 -10.69 -1.65
C SER A 154 -17.31 -10.67 -0.52
N SER A 155 -18.53 -10.20 -0.80
CA SER A 155 -19.65 -10.21 0.14
C SER A 155 -20.48 -11.49 -0.01
N PRO A 156 -20.38 -12.46 0.91
CA PRO A 156 -21.27 -13.61 0.93
C PRO A 156 -22.62 -13.15 1.49
N GLY A 157 -23.46 -12.54 0.67
CA GLY A 157 -24.79 -12.11 1.13
C GLY A 157 -25.56 -11.12 0.26
N ALA A 158 -25.00 -10.59 -0.83
CA ALA A 158 -25.80 -9.86 -1.81
C ALA A 158 -26.35 -10.85 -2.85
N SER A 159 -27.51 -11.40 -2.52
CA SER A 159 -28.43 -12.02 -3.49
C SER A 159 -28.49 -11.14 -4.73
N GLY A 160 -28.20 -11.72 -5.90
CA GLY A 160 -28.32 -11.00 -7.16
C GLY A 160 -29.76 -10.50 -7.36
N PRO A 161 -29.98 -9.38 -8.06
CA PRO A 161 -31.27 -9.18 -8.69
C PRO A 161 -31.40 -10.28 -9.74
N ALA A 162 -32.48 -11.03 -9.60
CA ALA A 162 -32.93 -12.07 -10.50
C ALA A 162 -32.61 -11.77 -11.96
N GLU A 163 -32.08 -12.79 -12.61
CA GLU A 163 -32.27 -13.10 -14.02
C GLU A 163 -33.65 -12.62 -14.49
N VAL A 164 -33.73 -11.40 -15.03
CA VAL A 164 -34.76 -11.03 -16.00
C VAL A 164 -34.21 -11.39 -17.37
N ALA A 165 -33.94 -12.69 -17.56
CA ALA A 165 -34.05 -13.33 -18.86
C ALA A 165 -35.55 -13.61 -19.10
N ALA A 166 -36.38 -12.56 -19.04
CA ALA A 166 -37.72 -12.60 -19.60
C ALA A 166 -37.57 -12.33 -21.10
N ALA A 167 -37.27 -13.43 -21.79
CA ALA A 167 -37.34 -13.56 -23.23
C ALA A 167 -38.59 -12.83 -23.77
N LEU A 168 -38.35 -11.93 -24.71
CA LEU A 168 -39.39 -11.35 -25.56
C LEU A 168 -39.99 -12.45 -26.44
N THR A 169 -41.06 -13.10 -25.95
CA THR A 169 -42.18 -13.73 -26.69
C THR A 169 -41.88 -14.85 -27.71
N PRO A 170 -42.85 -15.76 -28.04
CA PRO A 170 -44.28 -15.71 -27.77
C PRO A 170 -44.83 -16.92 -27.00
N VAL A 171 -45.92 -16.66 -26.27
CA VAL A 171 -46.82 -17.66 -25.69
C VAL A 171 -47.43 -18.48 -26.82
N ALA A 172 -46.96 -19.72 -26.97
CA ALA A 172 -47.73 -20.78 -27.60
C ALA A 172 -48.70 -21.31 -26.55
N ASP A 173 -49.94 -20.87 -26.64
CA ASP A 173 -51.07 -21.42 -25.91
C ASP A 173 -51.32 -22.85 -26.40
N VAL A 174 -50.96 -23.84 -25.58
CA VAL A 174 -51.32 -25.25 -25.76
C VAL A 174 -51.75 -25.80 -24.39
N GLY A 175 -52.90 -25.32 -23.94
CA GLY A 175 -53.71 -26.00 -22.93
C GLY A 175 -54.58 -27.06 -23.61
N LYS A 176 -54.27 -28.34 -23.33
CA LYS A 176 -55.08 -29.50 -23.70
C LYS A 176 -56.45 -29.46 -23.01
N GLU A 177 -57.52 -29.52 -23.79
CA GLU A 177 -58.79 -30.15 -23.40
C GLU A 177 -59.30 -30.99 -24.59
N ASP A 178 -59.30 -32.31 -24.41
CA ASP A 178 -60.17 -33.28 -25.10
C ASP A 178 -61.22 -33.71 -24.06
N PRO A 179 -62.46 -34.13 -24.39
CA PRO A 179 -62.81 -34.85 -25.62
C PRO A 179 -64.19 -34.52 -26.27
N ASP A 180 -64.43 -35.15 -27.42
CA ASP A 180 -65.74 -35.66 -27.86
C ASP A 180 -66.74 -34.70 -28.57
N ASN A 181 -66.61 -34.56 -29.90
CA ASN A 181 -67.70 -34.95 -30.82
C ASN A 181 -67.31 -34.97 -32.31
N ASP A 182 -67.95 -35.91 -33.00
CA ASP A 182 -67.73 -36.47 -34.34
C ASP A 182 -67.76 -35.51 -35.56
N PRO A 183 -67.31 -35.99 -36.74
CA PRO A 183 -66.93 -35.18 -37.90
C PRO A 183 -68.12 -34.86 -38.80
N LYS A 184 -68.08 -33.70 -39.49
CA LYS A 184 -68.86 -33.51 -40.73
C LYS A 184 -68.29 -32.44 -41.67
N THR A 185 -67.57 -32.95 -42.67
CA THR A 185 -67.59 -32.65 -44.12
C THR A 185 -67.65 -31.20 -44.64
N PRO A 186 -66.85 -30.86 -45.67
CA PRO A 186 -66.87 -29.55 -46.32
C PRO A 186 -67.95 -29.46 -47.41
N LYS A 187 -68.42 -28.24 -47.65
CA LYS A 187 -69.18 -27.73 -48.83
C LYS A 187 -69.71 -26.34 -48.41
N PHE A 188 -69.45 -25.21 -49.06
CA PHE A 188 -69.23 -24.88 -50.46
C PHE A 188 -68.26 -23.70 -50.58
#